data_AF-A0A956D9D7-F1
#
_entry.id   AF-A0A956D9D7-F1
#
_cell.length_a   1.000
_cell.length_b   1.000
_cell.length_c   1.000
_cell.angle_alpha   90.00
_cell.angle_beta   90.00
_cell.angle_gamma   90.00
#
_symmetry.space_group_name_H-M   'P 1'
#
loop_
_entity.id
_entity.type
_entity.pdbx_description
1 polymer ?
#
loop_
_entity_poly.entity_id
_entity_poly.type
_entity_poly.pdbx_seq_one_letter_code
_entity_poly.pdbx_strand_id
1 'polypeptide(L)'
;MKLALGGTRWIACMVGVLAACGARTELEPGVPPPLDAGIRLDASLDGGRDGGPDIRPDASFDAGRDAGRDVGPDEPDAPIVGGACARDEDCSVGACRRDGRAAPMDLEPLPLVCGDLDMAAGDGAFCDTAADCDRGICALAGTCLEPCVADADCSGGFVCRPVYALTSVSSAQPLRGCVAPQVLHDGVRSEELPVTRITRTGTLTTPGLPAAATFQLFRSDVVALQVQRVTDARGRTLFDFDTVLPGNTAPINPVVGFGTVLSMLTPNGSRPVEGVLSVEVRAFGAPTDVRGTRILGSAGSSRTLDLDLFYVGGGMLRPERDGSVPVRLLRALRDAERVLAPSRIRFGEIRQHVIPGILRGRYAFVESGLDGDPGELQELFALGAGSGRGSLPIFLVRDISGALGIAGDIPGAWMHPGEITNGIAISVDAIFEPDPLTPTFGVVLAHETGHYLGLFHSTEIDGTVLDPIADTPECGPERDTDGDGLLFEAECEGAGGDNFMFWAAQDDVMTAGQGTVAGRALLLR
;
A
#
# COMPACT_ATOMS: atom_id res chain seq x y z
N MET A 1 -22.76 -40.61 21.79
CA MET A 1 -21.87 -40.80 20.62
C MET A 1 -21.89 -39.51 19.82
N LYS A 2 -21.05 -38.54 20.23
CA LYS A 2 -20.86 -37.22 19.61
C LYS A 2 -19.54 -37.29 18.84
N LEU A 3 -19.52 -36.81 17.59
CA LEU A 3 -18.31 -36.62 16.80
C LEU A 3 -18.20 -35.12 16.48
N ALA A 4 -17.01 -34.60 16.74
CA ALA A 4 -16.64 -33.19 16.75
C ALA A 4 -16.42 -32.65 15.33
N LEU A 5 -16.97 -31.47 15.07
CA LEU A 5 -16.58 -30.55 14.01
C LEU A 5 -16.23 -29.24 14.72
N GLY A 6 -14.93 -29.02 14.94
CA GLY A 6 -14.39 -27.83 15.58
C GLY A 6 -12.89 -27.80 15.33
N GLY A 7 -12.46 -27.10 14.27
CA GLY A 7 -11.06 -27.06 13.88
C GLY A 7 -10.67 -25.97 12.87
N THR A 8 -11.64 -25.28 12.25
CA THR A 8 -11.34 -24.36 11.15
C THR A 8 -11.06 -22.91 11.58
N ARG A 9 -11.34 -22.52 12.83
CA ARG A 9 -11.14 -21.15 13.32
C ARG A 9 -9.76 -20.89 13.94
N TRP A 10 -9.07 -21.93 14.42
CA TRP A 10 -7.75 -21.79 15.06
C TRP A 10 -6.60 -21.64 14.05
N ILE A 11 -6.77 -22.11 12.82
CA ILE A 11 -5.75 -22.01 11.76
C ILE A 11 -5.68 -20.58 11.21
N ALA A 12 -6.76 -19.80 11.27
CA ALA A 12 -6.79 -18.42 10.78
C ALA A 12 -5.89 -17.47 11.60
N CYS A 13 -5.81 -17.65 12.93
CA CYS A 13 -4.85 -16.89 13.76
C CYS A 13 -3.39 -17.25 13.47
N MET A 14 -3.06 -18.53 13.24
CA MET A 14 -1.68 -18.95 12.91
C MET A 14 -1.24 -18.53 11.50
N VAL A 15 -2.17 -18.43 10.55
CA VAL A 15 -1.87 -17.95 9.18
C VAL A 15 -1.87 -16.41 9.11
N GLY A 16 -2.61 -15.74 10.00
CA GLY A 16 -2.65 -14.27 10.12
C GLY A 16 -1.31 -13.64 10.54
N VAL A 17 -0.40 -14.42 11.13
CA VAL A 17 0.99 -14.01 11.44
C VAL A 17 1.84 -13.85 10.16
N LEU A 18 1.39 -14.38 9.02
CA LEU A 18 2.16 -14.42 7.77
C LEU A 18 1.56 -13.62 6.62
N ALA A 19 0.48 -12.86 6.86
CA ALA A 19 -0.22 -12.09 5.82
C ALA A 19 -0.30 -10.57 6.10
N ALA A 20 -0.17 -10.14 7.35
CA ALA A 20 -0.04 -8.73 7.74
C ALA A 20 0.49 -8.66 9.19
N CYS A 21 1.77 -8.35 9.35
CA CYS A 21 2.34 -7.96 10.64
C CYS A 21 2.10 -6.46 10.81
N GLY A 22 1.62 -6.07 11.97
CA GLY A 22 1.35 -4.68 12.30
C GLY A 22 1.19 -4.57 13.81
N ALA A 23 1.53 -3.40 14.36
CA ALA A 23 1.40 -3.13 15.79
C ALA A 23 -0.06 -3.30 16.22
N ARG A 24 -0.32 -3.92 17.38
CA ARG A 24 -1.68 -4.20 17.87
C ARG A 24 -1.88 -3.67 19.29
N THR A 25 -3.14 -3.37 19.63
CA THR A 25 -3.57 -3.08 21.00
C THR A 25 -3.95 -4.37 21.72
N GLU A 26 -3.99 -4.30 23.06
CA GLU A 26 -4.59 -5.34 23.90
C GLU A 26 -6.04 -5.61 23.47
N LEU A 27 -6.35 -6.86 23.14
CA LEU A 27 -7.73 -7.33 23.15
C LEU A 27 -8.04 -7.70 24.60
N GLU A 28 -8.97 -6.99 25.25
CA GLU A 28 -9.42 -7.35 26.59
C GLU A 28 -9.78 -8.85 26.65
N PRO A 29 -9.15 -9.64 27.53
CA PRO A 29 -9.52 -11.04 27.68
C PRO A 29 -10.88 -11.12 28.37
N GLY A 30 -11.93 -11.47 27.61
CA GLY A 30 -13.15 -12.03 28.18
C GLY A 30 -14.49 -11.34 27.89
N VAL A 31 -14.58 -10.39 26.96
CA VAL A 31 -15.89 -9.93 26.48
C VAL A 31 -16.26 -10.71 25.21
N PRO A 32 -17.22 -11.66 25.25
CA PRO A 32 -17.73 -12.24 24.03
C PRO A 32 -18.31 -11.12 23.17
N PRO A 33 -18.15 -11.16 21.84
CA PRO A 33 -18.79 -10.18 20.95
C PRO A 33 -20.29 -10.14 21.27
N PRO A 34 -20.93 -8.96 21.31
CA PRO A 34 -22.36 -8.91 21.52
C PRO A 34 -23.02 -9.78 20.44
N LEU A 35 -23.62 -10.87 20.90
CA LEU A 35 -24.50 -11.73 20.11
C LEU A 35 -25.53 -10.83 19.42
N ASP A 36 -25.56 -10.89 18.08
CA ASP A 36 -26.62 -10.43 17.19
C ASP A 36 -27.72 -9.62 17.90
N ALA A 37 -27.47 -8.32 18.09
CA ALA A 37 -28.58 -7.37 18.19
C ALA A 37 -29.11 -7.20 16.77
N GLY A 38 -29.97 -8.15 16.36
CA GLY A 38 -30.61 -8.15 15.05
C GLY A 38 -31.13 -6.76 14.71
N ILE A 39 -30.69 -6.25 13.57
CA ILE A 39 -31.28 -5.10 12.91
C ILE A 39 -32.73 -5.48 12.62
N ARG A 40 -33.63 -5.11 13.55
CA ARG A 40 -35.05 -4.99 13.26
C ARG A 40 -35.19 -3.79 12.34
N LEU A 41 -35.42 -4.09 11.06
CA LEU A 41 -36.14 -3.19 10.18
C LEU A 41 -37.51 -2.92 10.80
N ASP A 42 -37.65 -1.80 11.51
CA ASP A 42 -38.96 -1.24 11.83
C ASP A 42 -39.50 -0.56 10.57
N ALA A 43 -40.07 -1.41 9.70
CA ALA A 43 -41.12 -1.01 8.79
C ALA A 43 -42.41 -0.84 9.60
N SER A 44 -42.77 0.40 9.96
CA SER A 44 -44.14 0.72 10.34
C SER A 44 -44.84 1.44 9.18
N LEU A 45 -45.49 0.62 8.35
CA LEU A 45 -46.71 1.00 7.65
C LEU A 45 -47.74 1.46 8.68
N ASP A 46 -48.24 2.68 8.55
CA ASP A 46 -49.61 2.98 8.96
C ASP A 46 -50.33 3.65 7.79
N GLY A 47 -51.46 3.07 7.44
CA GLY A 47 -52.32 3.51 6.35
C GLY A 47 -53.47 4.33 6.91
N GLY A 48 -53.63 5.55 6.39
CA GLY A 48 -54.80 6.38 6.65
C GLY A 48 -55.10 7.25 5.45
N ARG A 49 -56.26 7.00 4.83
CA ARG A 49 -56.96 7.87 3.87
C ARG A 49 -57.10 9.28 4.47
N ASP A 50 -57.09 10.36 3.69
CA ASP A 50 -58.27 10.97 3.04
C ASP A 50 -57.79 12.02 2.01
N GLY A 51 -58.26 11.99 0.75
CA GLY A 51 -59.20 13.01 0.24
C GLY A 51 -58.52 14.03 -0.69
N GLY A 52 -58.88 14.01 -2.00
CA GLY A 52 -58.31 14.86 -3.07
C GLY A 52 -58.63 16.37 -2.99
N PRO A 53 -58.61 17.16 -4.11
CA PRO A 53 -58.70 16.76 -5.51
C PRO A 53 -57.70 17.38 -6.51
N ASP A 54 -57.76 16.81 -7.72
CA ASP A 54 -57.33 17.29 -9.06
C ASP A 54 -57.10 18.79 -9.24
N ILE A 55 -56.00 19.15 -9.92
CA ILE A 55 -56.01 20.10 -11.05
C ILE A 55 -54.93 19.68 -12.07
N ARG A 56 -55.36 19.21 -13.25
CA ARG A 56 -54.66 19.42 -14.53
C ARG A 56 -55.12 20.74 -15.13
N PRO A 57 -54.30 21.34 -16.02
CA PRO A 57 -54.87 21.61 -17.34
C PRO A 57 -53.95 21.23 -18.50
N ASP A 58 -54.59 20.69 -19.53
CA ASP A 58 -54.12 20.60 -20.91
C ASP A 58 -53.89 22.00 -21.51
N ALA A 59 -52.93 22.11 -22.44
CA ALA A 59 -53.06 22.94 -23.64
C ALA A 59 -51.97 22.60 -24.70
N SER A 60 -52.39 21.82 -25.70
CA SER A 60 -52.20 22.00 -27.14
C SER A 60 -50.98 22.75 -27.73
N PHE A 61 -50.27 22.02 -28.62
CA PHE A 61 -49.95 22.35 -30.02
C PHE A 61 -49.67 23.81 -30.44
N ASP A 62 -48.48 24.04 -31.01
CA ASP A 62 -48.34 24.70 -32.32
C ASP A 62 -47.15 24.11 -33.11
N ALA A 63 -47.41 23.82 -34.38
CA ALA A 63 -46.48 23.37 -35.38
C ALA A 63 -46.26 24.52 -36.38
N GLY A 64 -45.08 25.13 -36.36
CA GLY A 64 -44.66 26.13 -37.33
C GLY A 64 -43.38 25.68 -38.05
N ARG A 65 -43.48 25.50 -39.37
CA ARG A 65 -42.44 25.10 -40.31
C ARG A 65 -42.29 26.22 -41.34
N ASP A 66 -41.12 26.84 -41.41
CA ASP A 66 -40.65 27.76 -42.46
C ASP A 66 -39.26 28.28 -42.10
N ALA A 67 -38.32 28.59 -42.97
CA ALA A 67 -37.99 28.19 -44.33
C ALA A 67 -36.48 28.53 -44.47
N GLY A 68 -35.79 27.91 -45.42
CA GLY A 68 -34.33 27.85 -45.43
C GLY A 68 -33.60 29.17 -45.66
N ARG A 69 -32.28 29.14 -45.42
CA ARG A 69 -31.34 29.97 -46.16
C ARG A 69 -29.91 29.40 -46.18
N ASP A 70 -29.52 29.02 -47.39
CA ASP A 70 -28.21 29.12 -48.05
C ASP A 70 -26.96 28.48 -47.40
N VAL A 71 -26.67 27.28 -47.91
CA VAL A 71 -25.36 26.61 -47.90
C VAL A 71 -24.46 27.31 -48.93
N GLY A 72 -23.36 27.91 -48.45
CA GLY A 72 -22.20 28.34 -49.26
C GLY A 72 -21.06 27.32 -49.14
N PRO A 73 -20.13 27.27 -50.11
CA PRO A 73 -19.26 26.11 -50.33
C PRO A 73 -18.05 26.07 -49.39
N ASP A 74 -17.81 24.88 -48.85
CA ASP A 74 -16.54 24.27 -48.46
C ASP A 74 -15.34 25.23 -48.33
N GLU A 75 -15.24 25.88 -47.16
CA GLU A 75 -13.91 26.13 -46.58
C GLU A 75 -13.37 24.77 -46.10
N PRO A 76 -12.07 24.47 -46.26
CA PRO A 76 -11.50 23.25 -45.70
C PRO A 76 -11.73 23.29 -44.19
N ASP A 77 -12.51 22.34 -43.68
CA ASP A 77 -12.77 22.15 -42.26
C ASP A 77 -11.46 22.36 -41.48
N ALA A 78 -11.45 23.39 -40.63
CA ALA A 78 -10.45 23.47 -39.59
C ALA A 78 -10.47 22.11 -38.83
N PRO A 79 -9.30 21.51 -38.55
CA PRO A 79 -9.26 20.24 -37.84
C PRO A 79 -10.08 20.36 -36.56
N ILE A 80 -10.95 19.38 -36.30
CA ILE A 80 -11.82 19.37 -35.12
C ILE A 80 -10.94 19.35 -33.87
N VAL A 81 -10.68 20.53 -33.30
CA VAL A 81 -10.20 20.71 -31.94
C VAL A 81 -11.41 20.47 -31.03
N GLY A 82 -11.39 19.40 -30.23
CA GLY A 82 -12.46 19.11 -29.27
C GLY A 82 -13.23 17.79 -29.44
N GLY A 83 -12.66 16.77 -30.09
CA GLY A 83 -13.17 15.39 -29.98
C GLY A 83 -12.82 14.76 -28.63
N ALA A 84 -13.66 13.85 -28.13
CA ALA A 84 -13.30 13.02 -26.98
C ALA A 84 -12.14 12.08 -27.32
N CYS A 85 -11.27 11.79 -26.36
CA CYS A 85 -10.10 10.94 -26.53
C CYS A 85 -9.88 10.05 -25.29
N ALA A 86 -9.09 9.00 -25.44
CA ALA A 86 -8.58 8.21 -24.31
C ALA A 86 -7.04 8.23 -24.24
N ARG A 87 -6.38 8.60 -25.33
CA ARG A 87 -4.92 8.67 -25.51
C ARG A 87 -4.58 9.64 -26.63
N ASP A 88 -3.30 10.02 -26.74
CA ASP A 88 -2.84 11.00 -27.73
C ASP A 88 -3.06 10.56 -29.18
N GLU A 89 -2.97 9.26 -29.47
CA GLU A 89 -3.21 8.70 -30.81
C GLU A 89 -4.64 8.92 -31.33
N ASP A 90 -5.61 9.18 -30.44
CA ASP A 90 -6.99 9.44 -30.83
C ASP A 90 -7.15 10.88 -31.37
N CYS A 91 -6.16 11.75 -31.19
CA CYS A 91 -6.19 13.14 -31.58
C CYS A 91 -5.51 13.37 -32.93
N SER A 92 -6.27 13.87 -33.90
CA SER A 92 -5.72 14.26 -35.21
C SER A 92 -4.78 15.47 -35.13
N VAL A 93 -4.99 16.33 -34.13
CA VAL A 93 -4.19 17.52 -33.82
C VAL A 93 -4.18 17.72 -32.31
N GLY A 94 -3.03 18.14 -31.76
CA GLY A 94 -2.86 18.35 -30.34
C GLY A 94 -2.61 17.05 -29.59
N ALA A 95 -2.99 17.02 -28.31
CA ALA A 95 -2.82 15.89 -27.42
C ALA A 95 -4.11 15.64 -26.62
N CYS A 96 -4.23 14.45 -26.03
CA CYS A 96 -5.34 14.10 -25.17
C CYS A 96 -5.13 14.71 -23.78
N ARG A 97 -6.07 15.55 -23.36
CA ARG A 97 -5.98 16.33 -22.11
C ARG A 97 -7.32 16.35 -21.40
N ARG A 98 -7.31 16.74 -20.13
CA ARG A 98 -8.55 16.96 -19.35
C ARG A 98 -9.44 18.00 -20.02
N ASP A 99 -10.74 17.71 -20.08
CA ASP A 99 -11.75 18.72 -20.40
C ASP A 99 -11.97 19.66 -19.21
N GLY A 100 -11.33 20.83 -19.26
CA GLY A 100 -11.48 21.88 -18.25
C GLY A 100 -12.85 22.53 -18.20
N ARG A 101 -13.74 22.28 -19.17
CA ARG A 101 -15.11 22.81 -19.20
C ARG A 101 -16.08 21.92 -18.43
N ALA A 102 -15.75 20.63 -18.30
CA ALA A 102 -16.53 19.68 -17.54
C ALA A 102 -16.37 19.95 -16.03
N ALA A 103 -17.50 20.01 -15.32
CA ALA A 103 -17.48 20.14 -13.87
C ALA A 103 -16.87 18.88 -13.24
N PRO A 104 -16.00 19.01 -12.22
CA PRO A 104 -15.50 17.86 -11.49
C PRO A 104 -16.64 17.06 -10.87
N MET A 105 -16.65 15.75 -11.12
CA MET A 105 -17.61 14.81 -10.53
C MET A 105 -16.83 13.70 -9.86
N ASP A 106 -16.89 13.62 -8.54
CA ASP A 106 -16.09 12.68 -7.77
C ASP A 106 -16.39 11.23 -8.16
N LEU A 107 -15.33 10.43 -8.35
CA LEU A 107 -15.34 9.05 -8.85
C LEU A 107 -15.92 8.79 -10.24
N GLU A 108 -16.47 9.78 -10.92
CA GLU A 108 -16.83 9.65 -12.33
C GLU A 108 -15.57 9.69 -13.21
N PRO A 109 -15.47 8.88 -14.29
CA PRO A 109 -14.32 8.89 -15.19
C PRO A 109 -13.93 10.30 -15.63
N LEU A 110 -12.62 10.59 -15.63
CA LEU A 110 -12.12 11.91 -16.01
C LEU A 110 -12.48 12.20 -17.48
N PRO A 111 -13.23 13.26 -17.80
CA PRO A 111 -13.53 13.61 -19.18
C PRO A 111 -12.27 14.14 -19.87
N LEU A 112 -11.96 13.55 -21.03
CA LEU A 112 -10.77 13.84 -21.83
C LEU A 112 -11.18 14.31 -23.23
N VAL A 113 -10.47 15.31 -23.73
CA VAL A 113 -10.69 15.92 -25.05
C VAL A 113 -9.36 16.23 -25.75
N CYS A 114 -9.36 16.17 -27.08
CA CYS A 114 -8.24 16.60 -27.90
C CYS A 114 -8.12 18.13 -27.90
N GLY A 115 -6.92 18.62 -27.62
CA GLY A 115 -6.60 20.05 -27.68
C GLY A 115 -5.11 20.33 -27.56
N ASP A 116 -4.75 21.60 -27.65
CA ASP A 116 -3.38 22.04 -27.40
C ASP A 116 -3.00 21.84 -25.93
N LEU A 117 -1.73 21.54 -25.67
CA LEU A 117 -1.18 21.49 -24.32
C LEU A 117 -1.04 22.91 -23.74
N ASP A 118 -1.29 23.05 -22.44
CA ASP A 118 -1.03 24.31 -21.74
C ASP A 118 0.47 24.55 -21.58
N MET A 119 0.88 25.81 -21.39
CA MET A 119 2.25 26.16 -21.03
C MET A 119 2.53 25.86 -19.54
N ALA A 120 2.44 24.59 -19.16
CA ALA A 120 2.65 24.11 -17.80
C ALA A 120 3.65 22.94 -17.80
N ALA A 121 3.79 22.23 -16.66
CA ALA A 121 4.76 21.16 -16.54
C ALA A 121 4.29 19.92 -17.31
N GLY A 122 5.24 19.25 -17.97
CA GLY A 122 4.95 18.04 -18.75
C GLY A 122 4.84 16.78 -17.89
N ASP A 123 4.56 15.67 -18.56
CA ASP A 123 4.40 14.35 -17.96
C ASP A 123 5.60 13.96 -17.08
N GLY A 124 5.32 13.39 -15.90
CA GLY A 124 6.33 13.03 -14.90
C GLY A 124 6.83 14.17 -14.01
N ALA A 125 6.45 15.43 -14.29
CA ALA A 125 6.74 16.56 -13.41
C ALA A 125 5.84 16.56 -12.17
N PHE A 126 6.29 17.24 -11.11
CA PHE A 126 5.49 17.40 -9.90
C PHE A 126 4.31 18.33 -10.09
N CYS A 127 3.23 18.06 -9.38
CA CYS A 127 2.05 18.90 -9.34
C CYS A 127 1.37 18.82 -7.97
N ASP A 128 0.78 19.95 -7.56
CA ASP A 128 -0.14 20.01 -6.41
C ASP A 128 -1.60 20.08 -6.89
N THR A 129 -1.81 20.58 -8.12
CA THR A 129 -3.11 20.77 -8.73
C THR A 129 -3.08 20.40 -10.22
N ALA A 130 -4.25 20.19 -10.80
CA ALA A 130 -4.39 19.98 -12.24
C ALA A 130 -3.77 21.12 -13.08
N ALA A 131 -3.77 22.36 -12.59
CA ALA A 131 -3.27 23.51 -13.35
C ALA A 131 -1.74 23.52 -13.51
N ASP A 132 -1.02 22.73 -12.70
CA ASP A 132 0.43 22.61 -12.79
C ASP A 132 0.87 21.74 -13.98
N CYS A 133 -0.05 20.98 -14.57
CA CYS A 133 0.20 20.04 -15.65
C CYS A 133 -0.32 20.55 -16.99
N ASP A 134 0.47 20.39 -18.05
CA ASP A 134 0.14 20.81 -19.42
C ASP A 134 -1.13 20.15 -19.98
N ARG A 135 -1.42 18.93 -19.56
CA ARG A 135 -2.65 18.18 -19.86
C ARG A 135 -3.79 18.43 -18.88
N GLY A 136 -3.55 19.17 -17.80
CA GLY A 136 -4.56 19.35 -16.75
C GLY A 136 -4.79 18.11 -15.87
N ILE A 137 -3.86 17.15 -15.86
CA ILE A 137 -4.00 15.85 -15.18
C ILE A 137 -2.88 15.69 -14.14
N CYS A 138 -3.23 15.91 -12.88
CA CYS A 138 -2.34 15.69 -11.73
C CYS A 138 -2.79 14.44 -10.97
N ALA A 139 -1.92 13.44 -10.82
CA ALA A 139 -2.20 12.23 -10.03
C ALA A 139 -2.40 12.56 -8.54
N LEU A 140 -3.12 11.71 -7.80
CA LEU A 140 -3.19 11.81 -6.33
C LEU A 140 -1.81 11.71 -5.66
N ALA A 141 -0.84 11.05 -6.30
CA ALA A 141 0.55 10.98 -5.86
C ALA A 141 1.40 12.21 -6.26
N GLY A 142 0.79 13.26 -6.81
CA GLY A 142 1.45 14.55 -7.07
C GLY A 142 2.36 14.59 -8.29
N THR A 143 2.01 13.88 -9.36
CA THR A 143 2.77 13.85 -10.62
C THR A 143 1.86 14.04 -11.83
N CYS A 144 2.30 14.80 -12.83
CA CYS A 144 1.59 15.03 -14.08
C CYS A 144 1.57 13.77 -14.96
N LEU A 145 0.42 13.47 -15.57
CA LEU A 145 0.20 12.20 -16.28
C LEU A 145 -0.26 12.37 -17.72
N GLU A 146 0.26 11.48 -18.57
CA GLU A 146 -0.25 11.18 -19.91
C GLU A 146 -1.38 10.14 -19.81
N PRO A 147 -2.56 10.37 -20.43
CA PRO A 147 -3.64 9.37 -20.45
C PRO A 147 -3.34 8.24 -21.43
N CYS A 148 -3.78 7.03 -21.10
CA CYS A 148 -3.47 5.84 -21.89
C CYS A 148 -4.59 4.80 -21.91
N VAL A 149 -4.55 3.89 -22.87
CA VAL A 149 -5.41 2.69 -22.93
C VAL A 149 -4.59 1.42 -22.69
N ALA A 150 -3.35 1.38 -23.19
CA ALA A 150 -2.43 0.26 -23.09
C ALA A 150 -0.99 0.73 -22.85
N ASP A 151 -0.11 -0.18 -22.41
CA ASP A 151 1.31 0.12 -22.16
C ASP A 151 2.04 0.66 -23.41
N ALA A 152 1.55 0.33 -24.61
CA ALA A 152 2.11 0.82 -25.87
C ALA A 152 1.88 2.33 -26.11
N ASP A 153 0.91 2.93 -25.42
CA ASP A 153 0.65 4.36 -25.50
C ASP A 153 1.66 5.17 -24.68
N CYS A 154 2.37 4.52 -23.75
CA CYS A 154 3.25 5.19 -22.80
C CYS A 154 4.68 5.30 -23.30
N SER A 155 5.23 6.50 -23.27
CA SER A 155 6.62 6.76 -23.61
C SER A 155 7.57 6.57 -22.41
N GLY A 156 8.90 6.52 -22.66
CA GLY A 156 9.90 6.57 -21.59
C GLY A 156 9.96 5.35 -20.64
N GLY A 157 9.37 4.20 -21.01
CA GLY A 157 9.33 3.01 -20.15
C GLY A 157 8.24 3.05 -19.08
N PHE A 158 7.30 3.98 -19.19
CA PHE A 158 6.09 4.04 -18.36
C PHE A 158 5.12 2.91 -18.76
N VAL A 159 4.21 2.57 -17.85
CA VAL A 159 3.17 1.55 -18.06
C VAL A 159 1.79 2.13 -17.78
N CYS A 160 0.78 1.62 -18.47
CA CYS A 160 -0.57 2.14 -18.39
C CYS A 160 -1.32 1.53 -17.21
N ARG A 161 -1.56 2.32 -16.15
CA ARG A 161 -2.19 1.85 -14.91
C ARG A 161 -3.45 2.65 -14.56
N PRO A 162 -4.42 2.03 -13.86
CA PRO A 162 -5.50 2.78 -13.24
C PRO A 162 -4.92 3.73 -12.19
N VAL A 163 -5.35 4.98 -12.24
CA VAL A 163 -4.92 6.07 -11.34
C VAL A 163 -6.10 7.00 -11.08
N TYR A 164 -5.95 7.87 -10.10
CA TYR A 164 -6.93 8.93 -9.81
C TYR A 164 -6.29 10.29 -10.05
N ALA A 165 -6.98 11.15 -10.81
CA ALA A 165 -6.59 12.53 -11.00
C ALA A 165 -7.26 13.44 -9.95
N LEU A 166 -6.48 14.34 -9.36
CA LEU A 166 -6.97 15.40 -8.49
C LEU A 166 -7.64 16.49 -9.34
N THR A 167 -8.97 16.54 -9.29
CA THR A 167 -9.75 17.48 -10.12
C THR A 167 -10.31 18.66 -9.33
N SER A 168 -10.49 18.49 -8.01
CA SER A 168 -10.81 19.55 -7.05
C SER A 168 -10.43 19.13 -5.63
N VAL A 169 -10.56 20.05 -4.67
CA VAL A 169 -10.37 19.76 -3.24
C VAL A 169 -11.34 18.72 -2.67
N SER A 170 -12.42 18.41 -3.40
CA SER A 170 -13.46 17.47 -2.99
C SER A 170 -13.69 16.35 -4.00
N SER A 171 -12.86 16.23 -5.04
CA SER A 171 -13.09 15.27 -6.12
C SER A 171 -11.79 14.66 -6.65
N ALA A 172 -11.80 13.34 -6.76
CA ALA A 172 -10.82 12.54 -7.47
C ALA A 172 -11.53 11.76 -8.58
N GLN A 173 -11.00 11.79 -9.80
CA GLN A 173 -11.63 11.12 -10.95
C GLN A 173 -10.73 10.03 -11.50
N PRO A 174 -11.23 8.79 -11.67
CA PRO A 174 -10.43 7.70 -12.21
C PRO A 174 -10.13 7.92 -13.70
N LEU A 175 -8.93 7.51 -14.08
CA LEU A 175 -8.51 7.33 -15.46
C LEU A 175 -7.46 6.22 -15.52
N ARG A 176 -7.00 5.91 -16.73
CA ARG A 176 -5.73 5.22 -16.93
C ARG A 176 -4.68 6.23 -17.33
N GLY A 177 -3.54 6.20 -16.65
CA GLY A 177 -2.41 7.09 -16.92
C GLY A 177 -1.10 6.33 -17.03
N CYS A 178 -0.16 6.89 -17.79
CA CYS A 178 1.19 6.40 -17.87
C CYS A 178 1.92 6.71 -16.57
N VAL A 179 2.31 5.66 -15.85
CA VAL A 179 3.06 5.77 -14.58
C VAL A 179 4.38 5.03 -14.69
N ALA A 180 5.39 5.48 -13.95
CA ALA A 180 6.64 4.76 -13.85
C ALA A 180 6.37 3.41 -13.14
N PRO A 181 6.65 2.25 -13.77
CA PRO A 181 6.48 0.95 -13.11
C PRO A 181 7.45 0.79 -11.93
N GLN A 182 8.56 1.51 -11.99
CA GLN A 182 9.63 1.48 -11.02
C GLN A 182 10.32 2.84 -10.95
N VAL A 183 10.71 3.27 -9.75
CA VAL A 183 11.43 4.53 -9.54
C VAL A 183 12.73 4.29 -8.79
N LEU A 184 13.82 4.25 -9.55
CA LEU A 184 15.17 4.02 -9.05
C LEU A 184 15.90 5.32 -8.75
N HIS A 185 16.81 5.30 -7.78
CA HIS A 185 17.77 6.38 -7.55
C HIS A 185 19.16 6.00 -8.05
N ASP A 186 20.08 6.98 -8.03
CA ASP A 186 21.47 6.76 -8.38
C ASP A 186 22.12 5.72 -7.46
N GLY A 187 22.73 4.69 -8.05
CA GLY A 187 23.41 3.62 -7.30
C GLY A 187 22.62 2.32 -7.18
N VAL A 188 21.38 2.28 -7.65
CA VAL A 188 20.62 1.03 -7.81
C VAL A 188 20.22 0.81 -9.26
N ARG A 189 20.05 -0.46 -9.62
CA ARG A 189 19.60 -0.89 -10.96
C ARG A 189 18.63 -2.05 -10.82
N SER A 190 17.74 -2.18 -11.79
CA SER A 190 16.82 -3.32 -11.89
C SER A 190 17.22 -4.30 -12.99
N GLU A 191 16.85 -5.56 -12.76
CA GLU A 191 16.98 -6.65 -13.73
C GLU A 191 15.66 -7.44 -13.73
N GLU A 192 15.11 -7.70 -14.91
CA GLU A 192 13.96 -8.59 -15.06
C GLU A 192 14.38 -10.05 -14.85
N LEU A 193 13.59 -10.78 -14.08
CA LEU A 193 13.75 -12.20 -13.83
C LEU A 193 12.96 -13.02 -14.85
N PRO A 194 13.36 -14.28 -15.13
CA PRO A 194 12.64 -15.14 -16.06
C PRO A 194 11.18 -15.36 -15.62
N VAL A 195 10.26 -15.15 -16.56
CA VAL A 195 8.84 -15.48 -16.34
C VAL A 195 8.70 -16.99 -16.15
N THR A 196 8.07 -17.38 -15.04
CA THR A 196 7.90 -18.79 -14.67
C THR A 196 6.42 -19.12 -14.57
N ARG A 197 5.98 -20.14 -15.31
CA ARG A 197 4.58 -20.61 -15.24
C ARG A 197 4.38 -21.56 -14.06
N ILE A 198 3.50 -21.20 -13.13
CA ILE A 198 3.16 -21.97 -11.94
C ILE A 198 1.76 -22.55 -12.10
N THR A 199 1.63 -23.88 -12.05
CA THR A 199 0.32 -24.56 -12.20
C THR A 199 -0.35 -24.86 -10.87
N ARG A 200 0.41 -25.35 -9.90
CA ARG A 200 -0.01 -25.57 -8.51
C ARG A 200 1.16 -25.31 -7.58
N THR A 201 2.29 -25.93 -7.88
CA THR A 201 3.58 -25.62 -7.27
C THR A 201 4.58 -25.37 -8.38
N GLY A 202 5.64 -24.62 -8.07
CA GLY A 202 6.76 -24.42 -8.95
C GLY A 202 7.90 -23.72 -8.23
N THR A 203 8.99 -23.54 -8.94
CA THR A 203 10.22 -22.98 -8.38
C THR A 203 10.61 -21.75 -9.18
N LEU A 204 10.72 -20.62 -8.49
CA LEU A 204 11.28 -19.39 -9.03
C LEU A 204 12.79 -19.43 -8.76
N THR A 205 13.59 -19.49 -9.82
CA THR A 205 15.05 -19.50 -9.70
C THR A 205 15.61 -18.10 -9.90
N THR A 206 16.51 -17.70 -9.01
CA THR A 206 17.09 -16.36 -9.01
C THR A 206 18.53 -16.42 -9.55
N PRO A 207 19.00 -15.43 -10.31
CA PRO A 207 20.41 -15.35 -10.66
C PRO A 207 21.27 -15.27 -9.39
N GLY A 208 22.55 -15.64 -9.50
CA GLY A 208 23.47 -15.61 -8.36
C GLY A 208 23.40 -14.29 -7.56
N LEU A 209 23.29 -14.41 -6.24
CA LEU A 209 23.34 -13.28 -5.33
C LEU A 209 24.76 -12.71 -5.25
N PRO A 210 24.96 -11.38 -5.41
CA PRO A 210 26.22 -10.75 -5.08
C PRO A 210 26.41 -10.78 -3.56
N ALA A 211 27.59 -10.36 -3.10
CA ALA A 211 27.85 -10.19 -1.67
C ALA A 211 27.02 -9.05 -1.02
N ALA A 212 26.42 -8.17 -1.83
CA ALA A 212 25.58 -7.08 -1.38
C ALA A 212 24.10 -7.51 -1.26
N ALA A 213 23.32 -6.71 -0.51
CA ALA A 213 21.89 -6.92 -0.39
C ALA A 213 21.20 -6.89 -1.76
N THR A 214 20.24 -7.79 -1.94
CA THR A 214 19.39 -7.90 -3.13
C THR A 214 17.94 -7.81 -2.69
N PHE A 215 17.15 -7.00 -3.37
CA PHE A 215 15.70 -6.99 -3.24
C PHE A 215 15.09 -7.68 -4.46
N GLN A 216 14.07 -8.50 -4.24
CA GLN A 216 13.34 -9.21 -5.29
C GLN A 216 11.85 -9.01 -5.08
N LEU A 217 11.14 -8.72 -6.16
CA LEU A 217 9.70 -8.63 -6.21
C LEU A 217 9.20 -9.66 -7.20
N PHE A 218 8.25 -10.51 -6.81
CA PHE A 218 7.56 -11.43 -7.71
C PHE A 218 6.08 -11.07 -7.78
N ARG A 219 5.52 -11.07 -8.97
CA ARG A 219 4.11 -10.74 -9.23
C ARG A 219 3.43 -11.82 -10.04
N SER A 220 2.19 -12.08 -9.67
CA SER A 220 1.19 -12.79 -10.46
C SER A 220 -0.03 -11.88 -10.65
N ASP A 221 -0.68 -11.96 -11.81
CA ASP A 221 -1.72 -10.98 -12.15
C ASP A 221 -3.04 -11.19 -11.36
N VAL A 222 -3.32 -12.43 -10.95
CA VAL A 222 -4.65 -12.80 -10.40
C VAL A 222 -4.62 -13.91 -9.35
N VAL A 223 -3.48 -14.56 -9.10
CA VAL A 223 -3.43 -15.80 -8.31
C VAL A 223 -2.49 -15.66 -7.14
N ALA A 224 -3.03 -15.68 -5.93
CA ALA A 224 -2.20 -15.66 -4.72
C ALA A 224 -1.16 -16.79 -4.74
N LEU A 225 0.07 -16.43 -4.41
CA LEU A 225 1.22 -17.30 -4.25
C LEU A 225 1.51 -17.46 -2.76
N GLN A 226 1.96 -18.64 -2.35
CA GLN A 226 2.53 -18.89 -1.03
C GLN A 226 3.96 -19.42 -1.17
N VAL A 227 4.94 -18.73 -0.60
CA VAL A 227 6.31 -19.24 -0.45
C VAL A 227 6.27 -20.45 0.48
N GLN A 228 6.66 -21.61 -0.04
CA GLN A 228 6.76 -22.86 0.72
C GLN A 228 8.15 -23.02 1.32
N ARG A 229 9.19 -22.76 0.53
CA ARG A 229 10.58 -22.99 0.93
C ARG A 229 11.53 -22.12 0.12
N VAL A 230 12.60 -21.66 0.75
CA VAL A 230 13.72 -20.98 0.09
C VAL A 230 15.00 -21.74 0.40
N THR A 231 15.75 -22.11 -0.63
CA THR A 231 17.04 -22.79 -0.49
C THR A 231 18.14 -22.06 -1.26
N ASP A 232 19.37 -22.15 -0.76
CA ASP A 232 20.55 -21.67 -1.47
C ASP A 232 21.14 -22.74 -2.42
N ALA A 233 22.13 -22.34 -3.22
CA ALA A 233 22.81 -23.22 -4.18
C ALA A 233 23.52 -24.45 -3.55
N ARG A 234 23.71 -24.47 -2.23
CA ARG A 234 24.28 -25.61 -1.49
C ARG A 234 23.20 -26.53 -0.92
N GLY A 235 21.92 -26.24 -1.18
CA GLY A 235 20.78 -26.98 -0.65
C GLY A 235 20.46 -26.68 0.81
N ARG A 236 21.03 -25.60 1.38
CA ARG A 236 20.69 -25.18 2.73
C ARG A 236 19.36 -24.43 2.72
N THR A 237 18.45 -24.86 3.59
CA THR A 237 17.16 -24.19 3.82
C THR A 237 17.39 -22.84 4.49
N LEU A 238 16.90 -21.79 3.86
CA LEU A 238 16.92 -20.42 4.38
C LEU A 238 15.58 -20.04 5.03
N PHE A 239 14.50 -20.57 4.46
CA PHE A 239 13.13 -20.42 4.94
C PHE A 239 12.37 -21.69 4.59
N ASP A 240 11.47 -22.12 5.49
CA ASP A 240 10.57 -23.24 5.26
C ASP A 240 9.26 -22.97 6.00
N PHE A 241 8.18 -22.84 5.25
CA PHE A 241 6.86 -22.52 5.76
C PHE A 241 6.39 -23.52 6.82
N ASP A 242 6.72 -24.81 6.63
CA ASP A 242 6.33 -25.87 7.56
C ASP A 242 7.09 -25.78 8.90
N THR A 243 8.22 -25.06 8.94
CA THR A 243 9.06 -24.91 10.13
C THR A 243 9.04 -23.50 10.74
N VAL A 244 8.34 -22.54 10.14
CA VAL A 244 8.15 -21.19 10.71
C VAL A 244 6.98 -21.17 11.71
N LEU A 245 6.49 -22.36 12.08
CA LEU A 245 5.48 -22.53 13.11
C LEU A 245 6.03 -22.23 14.51
N PRO A 246 5.13 -21.82 15.42
CA PRO A 246 5.40 -21.70 16.84
C PRO A 246 6.30 -22.78 17.45
N GLY A 247 7.44 -22.35 18.03
CA GLY A 247 8.34 -23.16 18.85
C GLY A 247 9.53 -23.72 18.07
N ASN A 248 9.67 -23.35 16.79
CA ASN A 248 10.79 -23.73 15.94
C ASN A 248 11.88 -22.66 15.91
N THR A 249 13.05 -23.04 15.42
CA THR A 249 14.16 -22.10 15.21
C THR A 249 13.81 -21.09 14.13
N ALA A 250 14.13 -19.81 14.38
CA ALA A 250 13.97 -18.74 13.41
C ALA A 250 14.63 -19.09 12.05
N PRO A 251 13.98 -18.75 10.91
CA PRO A 251 14.55 -18.95 9.59
C PRO A 251 15.84 -18.14 9.41
N ILE A 252 16.72 -18.55 8.51
CA ILE A 252 17.95 -17.79 8.19
C ILE A 252 17.61 -16.50 7.41
N ASN A 253 16.58 -16.57 6.57
CA ASN A 253 16.11 -15.47 5.74
C ASN A 253 14.57 -15.50 5.68
N PRO A 254 13.85 -14.91 6.65
CA PRO A 254 12.40 -14.87 6.66
C PRO A 254 11.83 -14.18 5.42
N VAL A 255 10.61 -14.57 5.06
CA VAL A 255 9.84 -14.03 3.94
C VAL A 255 8.37 -14.02 4.36
N VAL A 256 7.67 -12.91 4.14
CA VAL A 256 6.20 -12.88 4.21
C VAL A 256 5.69 -13.51 2.93
N GLY A 257 5.10 -14.70 3.10
CA GLY A 257 5.04 -15.66 2.01
C GLY A 257 3.80 -15.59 1.14
N PHE A 258 2.78 -14.78 1.44
CA PHE A 258 1.45 -14.94 0.86
C PHE A 258 0.88 -13.70 0.18
N GLY A 259 0.51 -13.80 -1.10
CA GLY A 259 -0.10 -12.69 -1.85
C GLY A 259 0.04 -12.84 -3.36
N THR A 260 -0.58 -11.94 -4.14
CA THR A 260 -0.35 -11.84 -5.59
C THR A 260 0.99 -11.18 -5.92
N VAL A 261 1.56 -10.48 -4.93
CA VAL A 261 2.86 -9.81 -4.95
C VAL A 261 3.66 -10.34 -3.76
N LEU A 262 4.93 -10.66 -3.98
CA LEU A 262 5.84 -11.19 -2.95
C LEU A 262 7.15 -10.42 -2.97
N SER A 263 7.53 -9.86 -1.84
CA SER A 263 8.81 -9.19 -1.63
C SER A 263 9.80 -10.10 -0.94
N MET A 264 11.07 -10.00 -1.29
CA MET A 264 12.13 -10.70 -0.57
C MET A 264 13.42 -9.87 -0.56
N LEU A 265 13.86 -9.51 0.65
CA LEU A 265 15.21 -9.02 0.90
C LEU A 265 16.14 -10.22 1.13
N THR A 266 17.37 -10.13 0.61
CA THR A 266 18.41 -11.14 0.88
C THR A 266 19.79 -10.49 0.99
N PRO A 267 20.57 -10.75 2.06
CA PRO A 267 20.15 -11.42 3.30
C PRO A 267 19.23 -10.52 4.15
N ASN A 268 18.13 -11.08 4.64
CA ASN A 268 17.21 -10.44 5.57
C ASN A 268 17.41 -10.95 7.01
N GLY A 269 18.65 -10.88 7.49
CA GLY A 269 19.05 -11.35 8.82
C GLY A 269 20.54 -11.15 9.04
N SER A 270 21.05 -11.64 10.16
CA SER A 270 22.48 -11.49 10.50
C SER A 270 23.40 -12.43 9.70
N ARG A 271 22.85 -13.53 9.18
CA ARG A 271 23.64 -14.56 8.48
C ARG A 271 23.77 -14.23 6.98
N PRO A 272 24.97 -14.36 6.39
CA PRO A 272 25.15 -14.12 4.96
C PRO A 272 24.49 -15.21 4.12
N VAL A 273 23.95 -14.80 2.98
CA VAL A 273 23.33 -15.65 1.96
C VAL A 273 23.98 -15.33 0.62
N GLU A 274 24.46 -16.35 -0.08
CA GLU A 274 25.20 -16.21 -1.34
C GLU A 274 24.76 -17.28 -2.35
N GLY A 275 24.99 -17.00 -3.64
CA GLY A 275 24.70 -17.94 -4.72
C GLY A 275 23.27 -17.85 -5.24
N VAL A 276 22.87 -18.83 -6.05
CA VAL A 276 21.53 -18.92 -6.63
C VAL A 276 20.53 -19.30 -5.54
N LEU A 277 19.35 -18.67 -5.54
CA LEU A 277 18.23 -19.11 -4.70
C LEU A 277 17.22 -19.90 -5.52
N SER A 278 16.63 -20.90 -4.88
CA SER A 278 15.42 -21.56 -5.34
C SER A 278 14.28 -21.22 -4.38
N VAL A 279 13.26 -20.53 -4.88
CA VAL A 279 12.06 -20.16 -4.13
C VAL A 279 10.92 -21.06 -4.59
N GLU A 280 10.57 -22.04 -3.76
CA GLU A 280 9.43 -22.92 -3.98
C GLU A 280 8.15 -22.17 -3.61
N VAL A 281 7.22 -22.07 -4.55
CA VAL A 281 5.94 -21.39 -4.37
C VAL A 281 4.77 -22.32 -4.68
N ARG A 282 3.65 -22.07 -4.01
CA ARG A 282 2.35 -22.68 -4.27
C ARG A 282 1.38 -21.62 -4.77
N ALA A 283 0.74 -21.86 -5.91
CA ALA A 283 -0.32 -21.01 -6.45
C ALA A 283 -1.70 -21.50 -6.01
N PHE A 284 -2.57 -20.57 -5.60
CA PHE A 284 -3.94 -20.83 -5.14
C PHE A 284 -4.93 -20.41 -6.21
N GLY A 285 -5.07 -21.21 -7.26
CA GLY A 285 -6.02 -20.91 -8.33
C GLY A 285 -5.66 -21.59 -9.65
N ALA A 286 -6.02 -20.92 -10.75
CA ALA A 286 -5.64 -21.34 -12.09
C ALA A 286 -4.11 -21.22 -12.29
N PRO A 287 -3.53 -21.94 -13.27
CA PRO A 287 -2.15 -21.73 -13.66
C PRO A 287 -1.88 -20.26 -14.00
N THR A 288 -0.80 -19.71 -13.46
CA THR A 288 -0.44 -18.30 -13.59
C THR A 288 1.01 -18.14 -14.04
N ASP A 289 1.30 -17.06 -14.75
CA ASP A 289 2.67 -16.68 -15.06
C ASP A 289 3.16 -15.73 -13.96
N VAL A 290 4.29 -16.08 -13.34
CA VAL A 290 4.93 -15.26 -12.33
C VAL A 290 6.07 -14.50 -12.99
N ARG A 291 5.99 -13.17 -12.93
CA ARG A 291 7.05 -12.26 -13.35
C ARG A 291 7.82 -11.85 -12.12
N GLY A 292 9.08 -11.46 -12.27
CA GLY A 292 9.83 -10.93 -11.16
C GLY A 292 10.82 -9.88 -11.60
N THR A 293 11.10 -8.96 -10.69
CA THR A 293 12.13 -7.93 -10.86
C THR A 293 13.07 -8.03 -9.69
N ARG A 294 14.36 -7.86 -9.97
CA ARG A 294 15.42 -7.85 -8.98
C ARG A 294 16.06 -6.48 -8.95
N ILE A 295 16.23 -5.92 -7.76
CA ILE A 295 16.95 -4.68 -7.54
C ILE A 295 18.31 -4.98 -6.89
N LEU A 296 19.34 -4.37 -7.45
CA LEU A 296 20.73 -4.52 -7.11
C LEU A 296 21.36 -3.16 -6.85
N GLY A 297 22.36 -3.13 -5.97
CA GLY A 297 23.14 -1.93 -5.71
C GLY A 297 23.47 -1.81 -4.23
N SER A 298 23.44 -0.58 -3.73
CA SER A 298 23.64 -0.29 -2.32
C SER A 298 22.73 0.86 -1.89
N ALA A 299 22.26 0.81 -0.65
CA ALA A 299 21.75 1.98 0.03
C ALA A 299 22.76 3.14 -0.14
N GLY A 300 22.23 4.31 -0.48
CA GLY A 300 23.03 5.51 -0.63
C GLY A 300 23.67 5.94 0.69
N SER A 301 24.78 6.67 0.58
CA SER A 301 25.63 6.95 1.73
C SER A 301 24.98 7.86 2.78
N SER A 302 24.02 8.71 2.36
CA SER A 302 23.24 9.57 3.26
C SER A 302 22.16 8.83 4.03
N ARG A 303 21.76 7.62 3.58
CA ARG A 303 20.68 6.80 4.13
C ARG A 303 19.39 7.62 4.32
N THR A 304 19.05 8.41 3.32
CA THR A 304 17.87 9.25 3.34
C THR A 304 16.65 8.48 2.83
N LEU A 305 15.59 8.48 3.61
CA LEU A 305 14.29 7.91 3.26
C LEU A 305 13.29 9.05 3.01
N ASP A 306 12.93 9.30 1.76
CA ASP A 306 11.87 10.26 1.45
C ASP A 306 10.50 9.69 1.79
N LEU A 307 9.55 10.56 2.12
CA LEU A 307 8.22 10.19 2.59
C LEU A 307 7.15 10.79 1.68
N ASP A 308 6.12 10.00 1.39
CA ASP A 308 4.85 10.47 0.83
C ASP A 308 3.75 10.27 1.87
N LEU A 309 3.24 11.36 2.42
CA LEU A 309 2.18 11.35 3.45
C LEU A 309 0.81 11.49 2.80
N PHE A 310 0.00 10.44 2.85
CA PHE A 310 -1.37 10.43 2.35
C PHE A 310 -2.36 10.66 3.49
N TYR A 311 -3.09 11.78 3.44
CA TYR A 311 -4.08 12.14 4.45
C TYR A 311 -5.46 11.56 4.11
N VAL A 312 -5.83 10.45 4.74
CA VAL A 312 -7.03 9.65 4.42
C VAL A 312 -8.11 9.75 5.49
N GLY A 313 -8.08 10.80 6.33
CA GLY A 313 -9.10 11.04 7.35
C GLY A 313 -8.59 10.95 8.78
N GLY A 314 -7.48 10.23 9.01
CA GLY A 314 -6.92 9.99 10.34
C GLY A 314 -6.59 11.24 11.13
N GLY A 315 -7.02 11.29 12.39
CA GLY A 315 -6.79 12.37 13.36
C GLY A 315 -7.28 13.74 12.89
N MET A 316 -8.15 13.77 11.87
CA MET A 316 -8.46 14.97 11.09
C MET A 316 -7.22 15.72 10.59
N LEU A 317 -6.08 15.03 10.47
CA LEU A 317 -4.82 15.58 10.02
C LEU A 317 -4.92 15.99 8.56
N ARG A 318 -4.33 17.15 8.26
CA ARG A 318 -4.16 17.77 6.94
C ARG A 318 -2.95 18.70 7.01
N PRO A 319 -2.27 18.99 5.90
CA PRO A 319 -1.21 19.99 5.88
C PRO A 319 -1.66 21.29 6.54
N GLU A 320 -0.73 21.96 7.23
CA GLU A 320 -0.96 23.28 7.81
C GLU A 320 -1.25 24.30 6.71
N ARG A 321 -1.77 25.48 7.08
CA ARG A 321 -2.15 26.52 6.09
C ARG A 321 -0.99 27.01 5.24
N ASP A 322 0.24 26.92 5.74
CA ASP A 322 1.47 27.27 5.04
C ASP A 322 2.07 26.10 4.24
N GLY A 323 1.35 24.97 4.15
CA GLY A 323 1.79 23.75 3.49
C GLY A 323 2.72 22.87 4.33
N SER A 324 3.06 23.28 5.56
CA SER A 324 3.94 22.46 6.42
C SER A 324 3.23 21.23 7.00
N VAL A 325 4.02 20.23 7.40
CA VAL A 325 3.53 19.02 8.06
C VAL A 325 2.93 19.39 9.42
N PRO A 326 1.76 18.84 9.80
CA PRO A 326 1.13 19.12 11.10
C PRO A 326 2.08 18.91 12.26
N VAL A 327 2.09 19.84 13.22
CA VAL A 327 3.07 19.81 14.34
C VAL A 327 3.07 18.47 15.10
N ARG A 328 1.89 17.87 15.26
CA ARG A 328 1.75 16.56 15.91
C ARG A 328 2.41 15.44 15.10
N LEU A 329 2.16 15.39 13.79
CA LEU A 329 2.76 14.42 12.89
C LEU A 329 4.27 14.64 12.74
N LEU A 330 4.71 15.89 12.63
CA LEU A 330 6.12 16.25 12.57
C LEU A 330 6.87 15.79 13.83
N ARG A 331 6.24 15.89 15.02
CA ARG A 331 6.81 15.33 16.25
C ARG A 331 6.93 13.81 16.15
N ALA A 332 5.87 13.13 15.74
CA ALA A 332 5.88 11.68 15.58
C ALA A 332 6.95 11.21 14.58
N LEU A 333 7.13 11.90 13.46
CA LEU A 333 8.20 11.62 12.50
C LEU A 333 9.60 11.82 13.10
N ARG A 334 9.80 12.84 13.94
CA ARG A 334 11.09 13.04 14.64
C ARG A 334 11.35 11.97 15.68
N ASP A 335 10.30 11.53 16.38
CA ASP A 335 10.39 10.42 17.33
C ASP A 335 10.73 9.12 16.60
N ALA A 336 10.07 8.84 15.47
CA ALA A 336 10.38 7.69 14.62
C ALA A 336 11.81 7.73 14.06
N GLU A 337 12.28 8.89 13.60
CA GLU A 337 13.68 9.06 13.16
C GLU A 337 14.66 8.79 14.31
N ARG A 338 14.32 9.17 15.55
CA ARG A 338 15.16 8.86 16.73
C ARG A 338 15.26 7.36 16.96
N VAL A 339 14.14 6.62 16.88
CA VAL A 339 14.12 5.15 16.99
C VAL A 339 15.00 4.51 15.91
N LEU A 340 14.88 4.99 14.68
CA LEU A 340 15.62 4.47 13.52
C LEU A 340 17.09 4.93 13.49
N ALA A 341 17.53 5.85 14.35
CA ALA A 341 18.86 6.43 14.32
C ALA A 341 20.03 5.42 14.34
N PRO A 342 19.97 4.24 15.01
CA PRO A 342 21.02 3.22 14.93
C PRO A 342 21.24 2.66 13.51
N SER A 343 20.21 2.67 12.67
CA SER A 343 20.32 2.36 11.24
C SER A 343 20.91 3.50 10.41
N ARG A 344 21.14 4.67 11.02
CA ARG A 344 21.58 5.93 10.39
C ARG A 344 20.58 6.47 9.35
N ILE A 345 19.36 5.98 9.35
CA ILE A 345 18.30 6.48 8.48
C ILE A 345 17.87 7.87 8.95
N ARG A 346 17.62 8.75 7.99
CA ARG A 346 17.00 10.05 8.21
C ARG A 346 15.86 10.24 7.24
N PHE A 347 14.78 10.88 7.69
CA PHE A 347 13.71 11.27 6.80
C PHE A 347 14.15 12.46 5.95
N GLY A 348 13.90 12.33 4.66
CA GLY A 348 14.33 13.26 3.63
C GLY A 348 13.24 14.25 3.25
N GLU A 349 12.99 14.30 1.94
CA GLU A 349 11.90 15.09 1.37
C GLU A 349 10.56 14.51 1.84
N ILE A 350 9.67 15.36 2.35
CA ILE A 350 8.31 14.98 2.75
C ILE A 350 7.33 15.61 1.77
N ARG A 351 6.62 14.77 1.02
CA ARG A 351 5.53 15.15 0.13
C ARG A 351 4.20 14.82 0.79
N GLN A 352 3.17 15.62 0.50
CA GLN A 352 1.92 15.60 1.23
C GLN A 352 0.74 15.54 0.27
N HIS A 353 -0.07 14.50 0.39
CA HIS A 353 -1.15 14.17 -0.53
C HIS A 353 -2.47 14.12 0.22
N VAL A 354 -3.37 15.06 -0.04
CA VAL A 354 -4.69 15.07 0.60
C VAL A 354 -5.66 14.28 -0.27
N ILE A 355 -6.11 13.12 0.23
CA ILE A 355 -7.14 12.34 -0.46
C ILE A 355 -8.48 13.08 -0.34
N PRO A 356 -9.14 13.45 -1.47
CA PRO A 356 -10.40 14.16 -1.45
C PRO A 356 -11.61 13.20 -1.57
N GLY A 357 -12.81 13.77 -1.42
CA GLY A 357 -14.05 13.12 -1.85
C GLY A 357 -14.38 11.81 -1.13
N ILE A 358 -15.06 10.92 -1.87
CA ILE A 358 -15.53 9.61 -1.44
C ILE A 358 -14.36 8.70 -1.10
N LEU A 359 -13.22 8.77 -1.82
CA LEU A 359 -12.04 7.96 -1.50
C LEU A 359 -11.55 8.21 -0.07
N ARG A 360 -11.57 9.46 0.39
CA ARG A 360 -11.21 9.80 1.77
C ARG A 360 -12.10 9.10 2.78
N GLY A 361 -13.41 9.02 2.51
CA GLY A 361 -14.36 8.35 3.40
C GLY A 361 -14.25 6.83 3.33
N ARG A 362 -14.06 6.29 2.11
CA ARG A 362 -13.97 4.86 1.83
C ARG A 362 -12.80 4.22 2.57
N TYR A 363 -11.61 4.81 2.48
CA TYR A 363 -10.41 4.25 3.10
C TYR A 363 -10.06 4.89 4.44
N ALA A 364 -10.97 5.64 5.05
CA ALA A 364 -10.76 6.15 6.41
C ALA A 364 -10.74 5.02 7.44
N PHE A 365 -11.47 3.94 7.18
CA PHE A 365 -11.51 2.73 8.00
C PHE A 365 -11.07 1.59 7.10
N VAL A 366 -10.08 0.82 7.53
CA VAL A 366 -9.48 -0.21 6.69
C VAL A 366 -9.56 -1.56 7.40
N GLU A 367 -10.07 -2.56 6.70
CA GLU A 367 -9.97 -3.93 7.18
C GLU A 367 -8.53 -4.46 7.02
N SER A 368 -7.99 -5.08 8.07
CA SER A 368 -6.62 -5.63 8.08
C SER A 368 -6.45 -6.88 7.19
N GLY A 369 -7.53 -7.38 6.57
CA GLY A 369 -7.52 -8.53 5.67
C GLY A 369 -7.46 -9.89 6.37
N LEU A 370 -7.54 -9.95 7.70
CA LEU A 370 -7.56 -11.21 8.48
C LEU A 370 -8.82 -12.06 8.25
N ASP A 371 -9.91 -11.43 7.80
CA ASP A 371 -11.19 -12.10 7.49
C ASP A 371 -11.31 -12.55 6.02
N GLY A 372 -10.25 -12.38 5.22
CA GLY A 372 -10.15 -12.97 3.89
C GLY A 372 -10.67 -12.10 2.73
N ASP A 373 -10.92 -10.80 2.95
CA ASP A 373 -11.06 -9.82 1.86
C ASP A 373 -9.77 -8.97 1.74
N PRO A 374 -8.83 -9.33 0.85
CA PRO A 374 -7.58 -8.60 0.66
C PRO A 374 -7.75 -7.19 0.02
N GLY A 375 -8.98 -6.70 -0.21
CA GLY A 375 -9.24 -5.53 -1.06
C GLY A 375 -8.76 -4.18 -0.52
N GLU A 376 -9.17 -3.77 0.68
CA GLU A 376 -9.14 -2.34 1.03
C GLU A 376 -7.73 -1.78 1.29
N LEU A 377 -6.90 -2.48 2.06
CA LEU A 377 -5.52 -2.05 2.33
C LEU A 377 -4.68 -2.01 1.05
N GLN A 378 -4.87 -3.01 0.18
CA GLN A 378 -4.17 -3.11 -1.10
C GLN A 378 -4.61 -2.01 -2.08
N GLU A 379 -5.93 -1.73 -2.14
CA GLU A 379 -6.48 -0.62 -2.91
C GLU A 379 -6.02 0.75 -2.37
N LEU A 380 -5.85 0.88 -1.05
CA LEU A 380 -5.30 2.08 -0.43
C LEU A 380 -3.86 2.32 -0.88
N PHE A 381 -2.99 1.31 -0.83
CA PHE A 381 -1.59 1.45 -1.28
C PHE A 381 -1.48 1.76 -2.78
N ALA A 382 -2.42 1.25 -3.59
CA ALA A 382 -2.49 1.57 -5.01
C ALA A 382 -2.72 3.07 -5.30
N LEU A 383 -3.21 3.87 -4.34
CA LEU A 383 -3.31 5.32 -4.49
C LEU A 383 -1.95 6.01 -4.64
N GLY A 384 -0.85 5.34 -4.26
CA GLY A 384 0.52 5.80 -4.52
C GLY A 384 0.97 5.67 -5.98
N ALA A 385 0.13 5.10 -6.86
CA ALA A 385 0.42 4.99 -8.28
C ALA A 385 0.65 6.38 -8.90
N GLY A 386 1.70 6.48 -9.71
CA GLY A 386 2.09 7.72 -10.36
C GLY A 386 3.12 8.54 -9.59
N SER A 387 3.55 8.13 -8.38
CA SER A 387 4.70 8.80 -7.76
C SER A 387 5.94 8.69 -8.66
N GLY A 388 6.51 9.83 -9.02
CA GLY A 388 7.73 9.91 -9.83
C GLY A 388 9.03 9.78 -9.02
N ARG A 389 8.97 9.54 -7.71
CA ARG A 389 10.15 9.44 -6.81
C ARG A 389 10.05 8.24 -5.87
N GLY A 390 11.19 7.58 -5.63
CA GLY A 390 11.29 6.52 -4.64
C GLY A 390 11.14 7.05 -3.22
N SER A 391 10.28 6.43 -2.43
CA SER A 391 9.91 6.88 -1.09
C SER A 391 9.24 5.76 -0.27
N LEU A 392 8.92 6.09 0.98
CA LEU A 392 7.95 5.36 1.81
C LEU A 392 6.59 6.09 1.76
N PRO A 393 5.55 5.47 1.15
CA PRO A 393 4.17 5.91 1.29
C PRO A 393 3.62 5.61 2.69
N ILE A 394 3.11 6.63 3.37
CA ILE A 394 2.48 6.54 4.70
C ILE A 394 1.03 7.00 4.57
N PHE A 395 0.09 6.09 4.80
CA PHE A 395 -1.33 6.36 4.73
C PHE A 395 -1.92 6.58 6.13
N LEU A 396 -2.42 7.79 6.37
CA LEU A 396 -2.97 8.22 7.65
C LEU A 396 -4.48 8.03 7.64
N VAL A 397 -4.91 6.85 8.09
CA VAL A 397 -6.32 6.44 8.17
C VAL A 397 -6.84 6.70 9.58
N ARG A 398 -8.16 6.64 9.75
CA ARG A 398 -8.77 6.79 11.08
C ARG A 398 -8.52 5.55 11.90
N ASP A 399 -8.83 4.38 11.34
CA ASP A 399 -8.75 3.12 12.05
C ASP A 399 -8.42 1.97 11.09
N ILE A 400 -7.72 0.96 11.62
CA ILE A 400 -7.45 -0.31 10.96
C ILE A 400 -7.94 -1.39 11.91
N SER A 401 -8.82 -2.27 11.43
CA SER A 401 -9.47 -3.27 12.29
C SER A 401 -8.43 -4.18 12.96
N GLY A 402 -8.29 -4.04 14.28
CA GLY A 402 -7.39 -4.83 15.12
C GLY A 402 -5.91 -4.46 15.03
N ALA A 403 -5.55 -3.30 14.46
CA ALA A 403 -4.16 -2.85 14.32
C ALA A 403 -4.00 -1.33 14.47
N LEU A 404 -2.86 -0.91 15.02
CA LEU A 404 -2.43 0.49 15.10
C LEU A 404 -1.68 0.93 13.84
N GLY A 405 -1.06 -0.02 13.16
CA GLY A 405 -0.41 0.17 11.87
C GLY A 405 -0.25 -1.15 11.15
N ILE A 406 -0.07 -1.11 9.83
CA ILE A 406 0.24 -2.28 9.00
C ILE A 406 1.17 -1.87 7.86
N ALA A 407 2.26 -2.62 7.66
CA ALA A 407 3.05 -2.59 6.44
C ALA A 407 2.49 -3.55 5.38
N GLY A 408 2.55 -3.16 4.10
CA GLY A 408 1.98 -3.98 3.03
C GLY A 408 2.69 -5.30 2.76
N ASP A 409 3.96 -5.42 3.13
CA ASP A 409 4.78 -6.64 3.07
C ASP A 409 6.08 -6.40 3.88
N ILE A 410 6.89 -7.44 4.14
CA ILE A 410 8.18 -7.33 4.83
C ILE A 410 9.32 -7.90 3.95
N PRO A 411 10.14 -7.04 3.33
CA PRO A 411 9.92 -5.59 3.18
C PRO A 411 8.73 -5.25 2.28
N GLY A 412 8.32 -3.98 2.25
CA GLY A 412 7.36 -3.50 1.26
C GLY A 412 7.91 -3.55 -0.16
N ALA A 413 7.06 -3.34 -1.17
CA ALA A 413 7.44 -3.35 -2.59
C ALA A 413 8.27 -2.12 -3.02
N TRP A 414 9.48 -2.00 -2.48
CA TRP A 414 10.38 -0.85 -2.66
C TRP A 414 10.51 -0.42 -4.11
N MET A 415 10.44 0.89 -4.33
CA MET A 415 10.62 1.51 -5.63
C MET A 415 9.58 1.07 -6.69
N HIS A 416 8.45 0.46 -6.30
CA HIS A 416 7.32 0.14 -7.19
C HIS A 416 6.06 0.91 -6.74
N PRO A 417 5.95 2.21 -7.06
CA PRO A 417 4.82 3.02 -6.62
C PRO A 417 3.47 2.47 -7.10
N GLY A 418 2.49 2.48 -6.20
CA GLY A 418 1.16 1.95 -6.47
C GLY A 418 1.06 0.43 -6.49
N GLU A 419 2.15 -0.28 -6.17
CA GLU A 419 2.03 -1.69 -5.87
C GLU A 419 1.22 -1.90 -4.59
N ILE A 420 0.40 -2.95 -4.59
CA ILE A 420 -0.51 -3.28 -3.48
C ILE A 420 0.18 -3.65 -2.15
N THR A 421 1.52 -3.73 -2.14
CA THR A 421 2.34 -3.95 -0.94
C THR A 421 3.35 -2.82 -0.71
N ASN A 422 3.23 -1.69 -1.43
CA ASN A 422 4.14 -0.55 -1.34
C ASN A 422 3.57 0.56 -0.44
N GLY A 423 3.68 0.36 0.87
CA GLY A 423 3.37 1.40 1.85
C GLY A 423 3.16 0.88 3.26
N ILE A 424 2.89 1.81 4.17
CA ILE A 424 2.38 1.54 5.51
C ILE A 424 1.08 2.32 5.73
N ALA A 425 0.13 1.74 6.48
CA ALA A 425 -1.08 2.42 6.94
C ALA A 425 -1.02 2.57 8.46
N ILE A 426 -1.52 3.70 8.98
CA ILE A 426 -1.50 4.02 10.42
C ILE A 426 -2.88 4.47 10.90
N SER A 427 -3.38 3.84 11.96
CA SER A 427 -4.65 4.10 12.64
C SER A 427 -4.55 5.32 13.55
N VAL A 428 -4.65 6.52 12.98
CA VAL A 428 -4.36 7.75 13.73
C VAL A 428 -5.40 8.04 14.83
N ASP A 429 -6.68 7.72 14.61
CA ASP A 429 -7.70 7.94 15.64
C ASP A 429 -7.45 7.01 16.83
N ALA A 430 -7.22 5.71 16.57
CA ALA A 430 -6.89 4.72 17.61
C ALA A 430 -5.66 5.14 18.45
N ILE A 431 -4.59 5.61 17.81
CA ILE A 431 -3.38 6.10 18.51
C ILE A 431 -3.66 7.36 19.35
N PHE A 432 -4.65 8.17 18.97
CA PHE A 432 -4.98 9.41 19.69
C PHE A 432 -6.01 9.19 20.80
N GLU A 433 -6.61 8.00 20.89
CA GLU A 433 -7.45 7.65 22.02
C GLU A 433 -6.62 7.55 23.31
N PRO A 434 -7.13 8.09 24.43
CA PRO A 434 -6.40 8.11 25.69
C PRO A 434 -6.39 6.72 26.34
N ASP A 435 -5.36 5.95 26.05
CA ASP A 435 -5.07 4.66 26.70
C ASP A 435 -3.57 4.60 27.07
N PRO A 436 -3.21 4.37 28.36
CA PRO A 436 -1.83 4.22 28.79
C PRO A 436 -1.04 3.12 28.09
N LEU A 437 -1.72 2.10 27.54
CA LEU A 437 -1.10 0.93 26.91
C LEU A 437 -0.93 1.12 25.39
N THR A 438 -1.49 2.19 24.84
CA THR A 438 -1.33 2.53 23.44
C THR A 438 0.04 3.19 23.20
N PRO A 439 0.88 2.60 22.32
CA PRO A 439 2.15 3.18 21.93
C PRO A 439 2.06 4.62 21.41
N THR A 440 3.16 5.36 21.56
CA THR A 440 3.22 6.70 20.97
C THR A 440 3.18 6.62 19.44
N PHE A 441 2.59 7.64 18.80
CA PHE A 441 2.53 7.73 17.33
C PHE A 441 3.91 7.60 16.65
N GLY A 442 4.97 8.12 17.28
CA GLY A 442 6.32 7.99 16.74
C GLY A 442 6.85 6.56 16.77
N VAL A 443 6.52 5.78 17.80
CA VAL A 443 6.94 4.37 17.89
C VAL A 443 6.19 3.51 16.89
N VAL A 444 4.87 3.68 16.74
CA VAL A 444 4.10 2.97 15.70
C VAL A 444 4.64 3.29 14.31
N LEU A 445 4.93 4.56 14.01
CA LEU A 445 5.56 4.93 12.73
C LEU A 445 6.91 4.26 12.53
N ALA A 446 7.74 4.18 13.58
CA ALA A 446 9.04 3.50 13.50
C ALA A 446 8.89 2.00 13.27
N HIS A 447 7.97 1.35 13.98
CA HIS A 447 7.67 -0.07 13.90
C HIS A 447 7.24 -0.46 12.47
N GLU A 448 6.24 0.21 11.92
CA GLU A 448 5.76 -0.06 10.56
C GLU A 448 6.80 0.30 9.50
N THR A 449 7.59 1.37 9.73
CA THR A 449 8.74 1.69 8.87
C THR A 449 9.78 0.57 8.94
N GLY A 450 10.00 -0.03 10.12
CA GLY A 450 10.88 -1.19 10.31
C GLY A 450 10.44 -2.37 9.47
N HIS A 451 9.15 -2.72 9.52
CA HIS A 451 8.55 -3.74 8.65
C HIS A 451 8.74 -3.42 7.17
N TYR A 452 8.40 -2.21 6.75
CA TYR A 452 8.60 -1.78 5.38
C TYR A 452 10.06 -1.91 4.94
N LEU A 453 11.03 -1.70 5.84
CA LEU A 453 12.47 -1.84 5.60
C LEU A 453 12.99 -3.29 5.76
N GLY A 454 12.13 -4.25 6.09
CA GLY A 454 12.44 -5.68 6.10
C GLY A 454 12.62 -6.29 7.49
N LEU A 455 12.40 -5.55 8.57
CA LEU A 455 12.48 -6.09 9.94
C LEU A 455 11.20 -6.87 10.29
N PHE A 456 11.36 -8.00 10.96
CA PHE A 456 10.27 -8.80 11.51
C PHE A 456 10.06 -8.47 12.98
N HIS A 457 8.96 -8.93 13.56
CA HIS A 457 8.83 -8.85 15.01
C HIS A 457 9.98 -9.59 15.69
N SER A 458 10.62 -8.96 16.67
CA SER A 458 11.70 -9.61 17.45
C SER A 458 11.19 -10.89 18.12
N THR A 459 9.94 -10.83 18.57
CA THR A 459 9.18 -11.93 19.14
C THR A 459 7.70 -11.69 18.82
N GLU A 460 7.04 -12.69 18.24
CA GLU A 460 5.59 -12.66 18.01
C GLU A 460 4.80 -12.77 19.33
N ILE A 461 3.50 -12.48 19.26
CA ILE A 461 2.60 -12.38 20.42
C ILE A 461 2.64 -13.57 21.39
N ASP A 462 2.91 -14.78 20.92
CA ASP A 462 2.94 -16.00 21.72
C ASP A 462 4.35 -16.43 22.16
N GLY A 463 5.40 -15.68 21.78
CA GLY A 463 6.79 -15.99 22.11
C GLY A 463 7.45 -17.03 21.23
N THR A 464 6.72 -17.60 20.28
CA THR A 464 7.12 -18.85 19.64
C THR A 464 7.79 -18.67 18.27
N VAL A 465 7.65 -17.47 17.69
CA VAL A 465 8.27 -17.06 16.44
C VAL A 465 9.17 -15.87 16.73
N LEU A 466 10.41 -15.97 16.28
CA LEU A 466 11.50 -15.05 16.59
C LEU A 466 12.13 -14.54 15.29
N ASP A 467 12.71 -13.34 15.35
CA ASP A 467 13.42 -12.78 14.21
C ASP A 467 14.79 -13.48 13.96
N PRO A 468 15.39 -13.31 12.77
CA PRO A 468 16.63 -13.99 12.39
C PRO A 468 17.89 -13.20 12.79
N ILE A 469 17.76 -12.21 13.68
CA ILE A 469 18.83 -11.26 14.00
C ILE A 469 19.54 -11.75 15.26
N ALA A 470 20.88 -11.76 15.25
CA ALA A 470 21.64 -12.48 16.28
C ALA A 470 21.76 -11.72 17.61
N ASP A 471 21.51 -10.41 17.61
CA ASP A 471 21.65 -9.53 18.78
C ASP A 471 20.31 -9.00 19.30
N THR A 472 19.19 -9.45 18.72
CA THR A 472 17.84 -9.18 19.22
C THR A 472 17.56 -10.07 20.42
N PRO A 473 17.16 -9.49 21.56
CA PRO A 473 16.69 -10.28 22.69
C PRO A 473 15.43 -11.07 22.31
N GLU A 474 15.33 -12.30 22.81
CA GLU A 474 14.22 -13.22 22.55
C GLU A 474 13.36 -13.34 23.82
N CYS A 475 12.05 -13.15 23.68
CA CYS A 475 11.08 -13.38 24.75
C CYS A 475 10.29 -14.67 24.49
N GLY A 476 10.73 -15.79 25.07
CA GLY A 476 10.10 -17.09 24.81
C GLY A 476 8.80 -17.32 25.59
N PRO A 477 8.03 -18.38 25.26
CA PRO A 477 6.75 -18.69 25.91
C PRO A 477 6.89 -19.02 27.40
N GLU A 478 8.10 -19.31 27.89
CA GLU A 478 8.36 -19.47 29.32
C GLU A 478 8.21 -18.17 30.13
N ARG A 479 8.06 -17.04 29.45
CA ARG A 479 7.84 -15.71 30.03
C ARG A 479 6.36 -15.39 30.24
N ASP A 480 5.44 -16.19 29.69
CA ASP A 480 4.00 -16.09 29.94
C ASP A 480 3.73 -16.49 31.41
N THR A 481 3.77 -15.50 32.29
CA THR A 481 3.74 -15.69 33.74
C THR A 481 2.34 -15.77 34.30
N ASP A 482 1.35 -15.22 33.60
CA ASP A 482 -0.06 -15.26 33.99
C ASP A 482 -0.85 -16.38 33.27
N GLY A 483 -0.27 -16.98 32.23
CA GLY A 483 -0.77 -18.16 31.54
C GLY A 483 -1.89 -17.87 30.54
N ASP A 484 -2.00 -16.62 30.05
CA ASP A 484 -3.03 -16.23 29.08
C ASP A 484 -2.67 -16.56 27.62
N GLY A 485 -1.41 -16.95 27.38
CA GLY A 485 -0.88 -17.31 26.07
C GLY A 485 -0.41 -16.13 25.22
N LEU A 486 -0.33 -14.93 25.79
CA LEU A 486 0.17 -13.71 25.17
C LEU A 486 1.42 -13.24 25.95
N LEU A 487 2.31 -12.52 25.28
CA LEU A 487 3.49 -11.94 25.90
C LEU A 487 3.43 -10.42 25.79
N PHE A 488 3.40 -9.74 26.92
CA PHE A 488 3.46 -8.27 26.96
C PHE A 488 4.82 -7.75 27.45
N GLU A 489 5.03 -6.44 27.32
CA GLU A 489 6.28 -5.77 27.72
C GLU A 489 6.70 -6.16 29.14
N ALA A 490 5.74 -6.17 30.08
CA ALA A 490 5.98 -6.46 31.49
C ALA A 490 6.57 -7.88 31.73
N GLU A 491 6.20 -8.84 30.89
CA GLU A 491 6.69 -10.22 30.97
C GLU A 491 8.04 -10.39 30.26
N CYS A 492 8.27 -9.55 29.26
CA CYS A 492 9.45 -9.51 28.42
C CYS A 492 10.50 -8.48 28.88
N GLU A 493 10.41 -7.96 30.10
CA GLU A 493 11.39 -7.01 30.64
C GLU A 493 12.80 -7.63 30.64
N GLY A 494 13.75 -6.93 30.00
CA GLY A 494 15.11 -7.41 29.79
C GLY A 494 15.25 -8.59 28.82
N ALA A 495 14.17 -8.94 28.14
CA ALA A 495 14.09 -10.01 27.12
C ALA A 495 13.52 -9.50 25.78
N GLY A 496 13.55 -8.19 25.53
CA GLY A 496 13.18 -7.60 24.24
C GLY A 496 11.79 -6.99 24.20
N GLY A 497 11.07 -6.91 25.32
CA GLY A 497 9.82 -6.13 25.41
C GLY A 497 10.04 -4.64 25.12
N ASP A 498 11.25 -4.14 25.37
CA ASP A 498 11.70 -2.77 25.07
C ASP A 498 12.10 -2.56 23.59
N ASN A 499 12.14 -3.64 22.79
CA ASN A 499 12.50 -3.53 21.39
C ASN A 499 11.37 -2.90 20.58
N PHE A 500 11.68 -1.95 19.71
CA PHE A 500 10.67 -1.28 18.91
C PHE A 500 9.97 -2.19 17.90
N MET A 501 10.56 -3.35 17.55
CA MET A 501 9.93 -4.40 16.74
C MET A 501 9.27 -5.49 17.59
N PHE A 502 9.15 -5.34 18.92
CA PHE A 502 8.27 -6.21 19.69
C PHE A 502 6.83 -6.01 19.19
N TRP A 503 6.03 -7.07 19.08
CA TRP A 503 4.72 -7.04 18.39
C TRP A 503 3.75 -5.97 18.94
N ALA A 504 3.87 -5.62 20.22
CA ALA A 504 3.04 -4.60 20.87
C ALA A 504 3.56 -3.16 20.64
N ALA A 505 4.74 -2.99 20.06
CA ALA A 505 5.36 -1.71 19.70
C ALA A 505 5.41 -0.67 20.83
N GLN A 506 5.63 -1.07 22.08
CA GLN A 506 5.47 -0.18 23.25
C GLN A 506 6.68 0.75 23.51
N ASP A 507 7.87 0.38 23.05
CA ASP A 507 9.13 1.08 23.38
C ASP A 507 10.02 1.30 22.13
N ASP A 508 11.18 1.96 22.29
CA ASP A 508 11.95 2.56 21.20
C ASP A 508 13.39 2.04 20.99
N VAL A 509 13.72 0.87 21.56
CA VAL A 509 15.08 0.30 21.44
C VAL A 509 15.26 -0.48 20.13
N MET A 510 16.26 -0.10 19.34
CA MET A 510 16.73 -0.83 18.14
C MET A 510 18.12 -1.44 18.37
N THR A 511 18.31 -2.70 17.99
CA THR A 511 19.63 -3.37 18.06
C THR A 511 20.56 -2.99 16.90
N ALA A 512 21.85 -3.27 17.02
CA ALA A 512 22.81 -3.00 15.96
C ALA A 512 22.59 -3.91 14.74
N GLY A 513 22.15 -5.15 14.96
CA GLY A 513 21.74 -6.08 13.91
C GLY A 513 20.51 -5.59 13.14
N GLN A 514 19.47 -5.13 13.83
CA GLN A 514 18.30 -4.49 13.20
C GLN A 514 18.71 -3.26 12.39
N GLY A 515 19.55 -2.38 12.96
CA GLY A 515 20.07 -1.21 12.26
C GLY A 515 20.91 -1.58 11.02
N THR A 516 21.56 -2.73 11.02
CA THR A 516 22.30 -3.25 9.87
C THR A 516 21.38 -3.76 8.77
N VAL A 517 20.30 -4.48 9.12
CA VAL A 517 19.32 -5.00 8.15
C VAL A 517 18.55 -3.83 7.51
N ALA A 518 17.93 -2.96 8.31
CA ALA A 518 17.19 -1.80 7.81
C ALA A 518 18.10 -0.86 6.99
N GLY A 519 19.34 -0.64 7.44
CA GLY A 519 20.31 0.20 6.74
C GLY A 519 20.84 -0.36 5.40
N ARG A 520 20.44 -1.57 5.00
CA ARG A 520 20.73 -2.16 3.67
C ARG A 520 19.61 -1.88 2.65
N ALA A 521 18.49 -1.32 3.09
CA ALA A 521 17.33 -1.12 2.23
C ALA A 521 17.70 -0.29 0.99
N LEU A 522 17.44 -0.85 -0.19
CA LEU A 522 17.95 -0.33 -1.46
C LEU A 522 17.19 0.91 -1.96
N LEU A 523 16.12 1.34 -1.29
CA LEU A 523 15.44 2.61 -1.60
C LEU A 523 16.08 3.83 -0.91
N LEU A 524 16.98 3.60 0.05
CA LEU A 524 17.64 4.67 0.80
C LEU A 524 18.63 5.39 -0.10
N ARG A 525 18.55 6.72 -0.17
CA ARG A 525 19.39 7.58 -1.03
C ARG A 525 20.64 8.12 -0.34
#